data_AF-A0A5M7PM71-F1
#
_entry.id   AF-A0A5M7PM71-F1
#
_cell.length_a   1.000
_cell.length_b   1.000
_cell.length_c   1.000
_cell.angle_alpha   90.00
_cell.angle_beta   90.00
_cell.angle_gamma   90.00
#
_symmetry.space_group_name_H-M   'P 1'
#
loop_
_entity.id
_entity.type
_entity.pdbx_description
1 polymer ?
#
loop_
_entity_poly.entity_id
_entity_poly.type
_entity_poly.pdbx_seq_one_letter_code
_entity_poly.pdbx_strand_id
1 'polypeptide(L)' 'AMDKNLYDLPPEEEAEIPKVAGSLEEALNALNEDREFLTRGGVFTDESIDAYIELRKAEMDRVRMTPHPVEFELYYSV' A
#
# COMPACT_ATOMS: atom_id res chain seq x y z
N ALA A 1 -6.32 16.77 17.53
CA ALA A 1 -4.98 16.30 17.92
C ALA A 1 -5.21 15.19 18.94
N MET A 2 -4.86 13.95 18.59
CA MET A 2 -5.06 12.81 19.49
C MET A 2 -3.90 12.79 20.50
N ASP A 3 -4.23 13.03 21.77
CA ASP A 3 -3.28 13.13 22.90
C ASP A 3 -2.98 11.76 23.55
N LYS A 4 -3.43 10.66 22.92
CA LYS A 4 -3.21 9.27 23.35
C LYS A 4 -2.09 8.64 22.51
N ASN A 5 -1.23 7.84 23.13
CA ASN A 5 -0.20 7.08 22.42
C ASN A 5 -0.86 6.03 21.50
N LEU A 6 -0.69 6.16 20.18
CA LEU A 6 -1.39 5.34 19.17
C LEU A 6 -1.09 3.83 19.27
N TYR A 7 0.01 3.46 19.93
CA TYR A 7 0.43 2.06 20.10
C TYR A 7 -0.18 1.36 21.32
N ASP A 8 -0.83 2.10 22.23
CA ASP A 8 -1.38 1.60 23.51
C ASP A 8 -2.92 1.61 23.53
N LEU A 9 -3.57 1.76 22.37
CA LEU A 9 -5.03 1.81 22.27
C LEU A 9 -5.63 0.40 22.39
N PRO A 10 -6.77 0.25 23.09
CA PRO A 10 -7.55 -0.98 23.04
C PRO A 10 -7.94 -1.31 21.58
N PRO A 11 -8.02 -2.59 21.18
CA PRO A 11 -8.33 -3.00 19.81
C PRO A 11 -9.65 -2.41 19.27
N GLU A 12 -10.62 -2.17 20.15
CA GLU A 12 -11.90 -1.56 19.83
C GLU A 12 -11.77 -0.08 19.44
N GLU A 13 -10.91 0.69 20.13
CA GLU A 13 -10.63 2.10 19.79
C GLU A 13 -9.70 2.21 18.57
N GLU A 14 -8.79 1.25 18.38
CA GLU A 14 -7.86 1.24 17.24
C GLU A 14 -8.57 0.92 15.91
N ALA A 15 -9.63 0.11 15.94
CA ALA A 15 -10.41 -0.27 14.76
C ALA A 15 -11.17 0.91 14.13
N GLU A 16 -11.49 1.94 14.93
CA GLU A 16 -12.20 3.14 14.46
C GLU A 16 -11.27 4.15 13.77
N ILE A 17 -9.95 3.95 13.84
CA ILE A 17 -8.96 4.89 13.29
C ILE A 17 -8.66 4.50 11.84
N PRO A 18 -8.82 5.43 10.88
CA PRO A 18 -8.40 5.21 9.50
C PRO A 18 -6.90 4.91 9.43
N LYS A 19 -6.53 3.81 8.77
CA LYS A 19 -5.14 3.38 8.61
C LYS A 19 -4.63 3.73 7.22
N VAL A 20 -3.31 3.83 7.11
CA VAL A 20 -2.63 3.90 5.80
C VAL A 20 -2.69 2.54 5.10
N ALA A 21 -2.48 2.53 3.78
CA ALA A 21 -2.43 1.30 3.01
C ALA A 21 -1.43 0.29 3.60
N GLY A 22 -1.84 -0.96 3.74
CA GLY A 22 -1.04 -2.05 4.33
C GLY A 22 -0.07 -2.70 3.36
N SER A 23 -0.17 -2.40 2.06
CA SER A 23 0.74 -2.89 1.03
C SER A 23 0.90 -1.90 -0.11
N LEU A 24 1.94 -2.10 -0.92
CA LEU A 24 2.12 -1.34 -2.15
C LEU A 24 0.98 -1.60 -3.15
N GLU A 25 0.48 -2.82 -3.25
CA GLU A 25 -0.65 -3.18 -4.13
C GLU A 25 -1.90 -2.37 -3.77
N GLU A 26 -2.24 -2.32 -2.49
CA GLU A 26 -3.37 -1.57 -1.97
C GLU A 26 -3.22 -0.06 -2.24
N ALA A 27 -2.02 0.50 -2.02
CA ALA A 27 -1.76 1.90 -2.30
C ALA A 27 -1.88 2.25 -3.80
N LEU A 28 -1.40 1.38 -4.69
CA LEU A 28 -1.51 1.56 -6.14
C LEU A 28 -2.96 1.45 -6.62
N ASN A 29 -3.75 0.54 -6.04
CA ASN A 29 -5.18 0.42 -6.35
C ASN A 29 -5.97 1.64 -5.86
N ALA A 30 -5.70 2.10 -4.62
CA ALA A 30 -6.32 3.31 -4.09
C ALA A 30 -5.96 4.55 -4.94
N LEU A 31 -4.70 4.68 -5.37
CA LEU A 31 -4.29 5.72 -6.30
C LEU A 31 -5.04 5.64 -7.64
N ASN A 32 -5.24 4.43 -8.15
CA ASN A 32 -5.94 4.19 -9.41
C ASN A 32 -7.43 4.57 -9.33
N GLU A 33 -8.07 4.28 -8.20
CA GLU A 33 -9.50 4.50 -7.94
C GLU A 33 -9.83 5.96 -7.57
N ASP A 34 -8.96 6.64 -6.82
CA ASP A 34 -9.17 8.02 -6.34
C ASP A 34 -8.11 8.99 -6.89
N ARG A 35 -7.96 9.07 -8.22
CA ARG A 35 -6.97 9.95 -8.87
C ARG A 35 -7.48 11.36 -9.20
N GLU A 36 -8.78 11.61 -9.06
CA GLU A 36 -9.40 12.86 -9.53
C GLU A 36 -8.83 14.10 -8.83
N PHE A 37 -8.48 13.97 -7.55
CA PHE A 37 -7.88 15.07 -6.80
C PHE A 37 -6.49 15.48 -7.34
N LEU A 38 -5.77 14.56 -8.01
CA LEU A 38 -4.46 14.79 -8.61
C LEU A 38 -4.57 15.36 -10.03
N THR A 39 -5.57 14.93 -10.80
CA THR A 39 -5.76 15.38 -12.18
C THR A 39 -6.43 16.75 -12.27
N ARG A 40 -7.08 17.20 -11.19
CA ARG A 40 -7.68 18.53 -11.10
C ARG A 40 -6.65 19.64 -11.35
N GLY A 41 -6.90 20.45 -12.38
CA GLY A 41 -6.00 21.54 -12.78
C GLY A 41 -4.86 21.10 -13.70
N GLY A 42 -4.87 19.85 -14.18
CA GLY A 42 -3.90 19.35 -15.16
C GLY A 42 -2.48 19.21 -14.63
N VAL A 43 -2.32 19.10 -13.30
CA VAL A 43 -1.00 18.89 -12.66
C VAL A 43 -0.49 17.48 -12.95
N PHE A 44 -1.38 16.50 -12.85
CA PHE A 44 -1.15 15.12 -13.30
C PHE A 44 -2.09 14.79 -14.45
N THR A 45 -1.63 13.94 -15.36
CA THR A 45 -2.46 13.37 -16.42
C THR A 45 -2.73 11.91 -16.10
N ASP A 46 -3.83 11.36 -16.61
CA ASP A 46 -4.12 9.93 -16.41
C ASP A 46 -2.98 9.05 -16.91
N GLU A 47 -2.38 9.42 -18.05
CA GLU A 47 -1.23 8.72 -18.64
C GLU A 47 0.00 8.71 -17.73
N SER A 48 0.28 9.81 -17.01
CA SER A 48 1.43 9.85 -16.10
C SER A 48 1.21 9.00 -14.86
N ILE A 49 -0.03 8.94 -14.37
CA ILE A 49 -0.43 8.09 -13.24
C ILE A 49 -0.41 6.62 -13.64
N ASP A 50 -0.96 6.26 -14.80
CA ASP A 50 -0.97 4.89 -15.31
C ASP A 50 0.45 4.36 -15.54
N ALA A 51 1.32 5.17 -16.16
CA ALA A 51 2.72 4.80 -16.36
C ALA A 51 3.47 4.58 -15.04
N TYR A 52 3.17 5.40 -14.03
CA TYR A 52 3.74 5.23 -12.69
C TYR A 52 3.26 3.92 -12.04
N ILE A 53 1.96 3.63 -12.11
CA ILE A 53 1.37 2.41 -11.55
C ILE A 53 2.02 1.18 -12.18
N GLU A 54 2.14 1.13 -13.50
CA GLU A 54 2.73 -0.01 -14.20
C GLU A 54 4.21 -0.22 -13.85
N LEU A 55 4.99 0.86 -13.72
CA LEU A 55 6.38 0.76 -13.26
C LEU A 55 6.47 0.13 -11.86
N ARG A 56 5.62 0.59 -10.93
CA ARG A 56 5.64 0.10 -9.54
C ARG A 56 5.08 -1.32 -9.41
N LYS A 57 4.09 -1.70 -10.22
CA LYS A 57 3.59 -3.08 -10.30
C LYS A 57 4.71 -4.04 -10.71
N ALA A 58 5.52 -3.68 -11.71
CA ALA A 58 6.64 -4.52 -12.13
C ALA A 58 7.68 -4.71 -11.00
N GLU A 59 7.97 -3.67 -10.21
CA GLU A 59 8.85 -3.78 -9.04
C GLU A 59 8.25 -4.65 -7.93
N MET A 60 6.96 -4.46 -7.64
CA MET A 60 6.20 -5.24 -6.66
C MET A 60 6.17 -6.73 -7.02
N ASP A 61 5.88 -7.03 -8.27
CA ASP A 61 5.77 -8.40 -8.78
C ASP A 61 7.09 -9.16 -8.63
N ARG A 62 8.23 -8.50 -8.83
CA ARG A 62 9.54 -9.13 -8.57
C ARG A 62 9.69 -9.60 -7.14
N VAL A 63 9.26 -8.80 -6.17
CA VAL A 63 9.33 -9.19 -4.75
C VAL A 63 8.31 -10.28 -4.45
N ARG A 64 7.06 -10.11 -4.90
CA ARG A 64 5.96 -11.06 -4.63
C ARG A 64 6.19 -12.44 -5.23
N MET A 65 6.83 -12.53 -6.39
CA MET A 65 7.08 -13.80 -7.08
C MET A 65 8.42 -14.46 -6.69
N THR A 66 9.30 -13.75 -5.96
CA THR A 66 10.59 -14.31 -5.53
C THR A 66 10.44 -14.88 -4.12
N PRO A 67 10.71 -16.18 -3.90
CA PRO A 67 10.68 -16.77 -2.56
C PRO A 67 11.59 -16.01 -1.60
N HIS A 68 11.06 -15.62 -0.44
CA HIS A 68 11.82 -14.88 0.55
C HIS A 68 12.62 -15.86 1.45
N PRO A 69 13.87 -15.57 1.86
CA PRO A 69 14.66 -16.48 2.70
C PRO A 69 13.95 -16.94 3.99
N VAL A 70 13.12 -16.07 4.58
CA VAL A 70 12.32 -16.42 5.78
C VAL A 70 11.28 -17.51 5.48
N GLU A 71 10.78 -17.62 4.25
CA GLU A 71 9.87 -18.71 3.87
C GLU A 71 10.57 -20.07 3.97
N PHE A 72 11.88 -20.15 3.71
CA PHE A 72 12.64 -21.38 3.93
C PHE A 72 12.75 -21.71 5.42
N GLU A 73 12.98 -20.72 6.29
CA GLU A 73 12.94 -20.96 7.74
C GLU A 73 11.57 -21.49 8.20
N LEU A 74 10.49 -20.90 7.68
CA LEU A 74 9.12 -21.26 8.07
C LEU A 74 8.65 -22.60 7.49
N TYR A 75 9.02 -22.93 6.26
CA TYR A 75 8.36 -23.98 5.48
C TYR A 75 9.29 -25.06 4.91
N TYR A 76 10.62 -24.95 5.04
CA TYR A 76 11.54 -25.92 4.40
C TYR A 76 11.47 -27.34 5.00
N SER A 77 11.14 -27.45 6.30
CA SER A 77 11.06 -28.74 7.01
C SER A 77 9.63 -29.20 7.28
N VAL A 78 8.65 -28.56 6.62
CA VAL A 78 7.25 -28.96 6.67
C VAL A 78 7.02 -30.21 5.82
#